data_AF-A0A0G0FDF5-F1
#
_entry.id   AF-A0A0G0FDF5-F1
#
_cell.length_a   1.000
_cell.length_b   1.000
_cell.length_c   1.000
_cell.angle_alpha   90.00
_cell.angle_beta   90.00
_cell.angle_gamma   90.00
#
_symmetry.space_group_name_H-M   'P 1'
#
loop_
_entity.id
_entity.type
_entity.pdbx_description
1 polymer ?
#
loop_
_entity_poly.entity_id
_entity_poly.type
_entity_poly.pdbx_seq_one_letter_code
_entity_poly.pdbx_strand_id
1 'polypeptide(L)' 'MNIAVILFGPPGSGKGTQAQLLADKLNLFHFDTGKYIRDILYNPKLKNNAAIKRERRLNESGQLNTSSWVFG' A
#
# COMPACT_ATOMS: atom_id res chain seq x y z
N MET A 1 10.01 -20.55 -13.93
CA MET A 1 8.90 -19.65 -14.31
C MET A 1 8.75 -18.65 -13.19
N ASN A 2 8.67 -17.36 -13.51
CA ASN A 2 8.43 -16.31 -12.52
C ASN A 2 6.96 -15.91 -12.62
N ILE A 3 6.23 -15.96 -11.50
CA ILE A 3 4.81 -15.60 -11.45
C ILE A 3 4.62 -14.42 -10.50
N ALA A 4 3.76 -13.48 -10.92
CA ALA A 4 3.30 -12.38 -10.07
C ALA A 4 1.78 -12.47 -10.00
N VAL A 5 1.24 -12.44 -8.79
CA VAL A 5 -0.20 -12.45 -8.53
C VAL A 5 -0.58 -11.11 -7.93
N ILE A 6 -1.59 -10.45 -8.49
CA ILE A 6 -2.08 -9.17 -8.01
C ILE A 6 -3.54 -9.32 -7.60
N LEU A 7 -3.85 -9.00 -6.34
CA LEU A 7 -5.20 -9.04 -5.80
C LEU A 7 -5.75 -7.62 -5.62
N PHE A 8 -6.82 -7.31 -6.35
CA PHE A 8 -7.53 -6.04 -6.26
C PHE A 8 -8.95 -6.23 -5.70
N GLY A 9 -9.44 -5.22 -4.99
CA GLY A 9 -10.77 -5.24 -4.39
C GLY A 9 -10.97 -4.08 -3.41
N PRO A 10 -12.23 -3.77 -3.05
CA PRO A 10 -12.54 -2.66 -2.16
C PRO A 10 -11.86 -2.82 -0.77
N PRO A 11 -11.75 -1.74 0.02
CA PRO A 11 -11.36 -1.84 1.42
C PRO A 11 -12.26 -2.86 2.16
N GLY A 12 -11.70 -3.67 3.06
CA GLY A 12 -12.44 -4.69 3.80
C GLY A 12 -12.75 -5.99 3.05
N SER A 13 -12.48 -6.10 1.74
CA SER A 13 -12.73 -7.33 0.95
C SER A 13 -11.88 -8.55 1.30
N GLY A 14 -10.96 -8.46 2.26
CA GLY A 14 -10.08 -9.57 2.65
C GLY A 14 -8.90 -9.84 1.71
N LYS A 15 -8.64 -8.98 0.72
CA LYS A 15 -7.55 -9.14 -0.25
C LYS A 15 -6.16 -9.35 0.37
N GLY A 16 -5.82 -8.63 1.44
CA GLY A 16 -4.54 -8.80 2.14
C GLY A 16 -4.42 -10.16 2.83
N THR A 17 -5.50 -10.63 3.46
CA THR A 17 -5.57 -11.96 4.07
C THR A 17 -5.40 -13.05 3.01
N GLN A 18 -6.11 -12.94 1.88
CA GLN A 18 -6.00 -13.92 0.79
C GLN A 18 -4.63 -13.87 0.10
N ALA A 19 -4.04 -12.69 -0.06
CA ALA A 19 -2.69 -12.54 -0.60
C ALA A 19 -1.64 -13.25 0.26
N GLN A 20 -1.71 -13.11 1.59
CA GLN A 20 -0.82 -13.82 2.52
C GLN A 20 -1.00 -15.34 2.42
N LEU A 21 -2.25 -15.82 2.49
CA LEU A 21 -2.55 -17.26 2.40
C LEU A 21 -2.08 -17.87 1.08
N LEU A 22 -2.22 -17.14 -0.03
CA LEU A 22 -1.76 -17.59 -1.33
C LEU A 22 -0.23 -17.59 -1.42
N ALA A 23 0.42 -16.55 -0.89
CA ALA A 23 1.87 -16.46 -0.84
C ALA A 23 2.48 -17.61 -0.03
N ASP A 24 1.91 -17.92 1.13
CA ASP A 24 2.36 -19.05 1.97
C ASP A 24 2.20 -20.39 1.23
N LYS A 25 1.06 -20.61 0.54
CA LYS A 25 0.79 -21.84 -0.22
C LYS A 25 1.68 -22.03 -1.44
N LEU A 26 2.05 -20.95 -2.11
CA LEU A 26 2.84 -20.98 -3.35
C LEU A 26 4.33 -20.67 -3.11
N ASN A 27 4.74 -20.49 -1.85
CA ASN A 27 6.08 -20.05 -1.47
C ASN A 27 6.51 -18.77 -2.22
N LEU A 28 5.63 -17.77 -2.26
CA LEU A 28 5.87 -16.47 -2.88
C LEU A 28 6.13 -15.41 -1.81
N PHE A 29 6.79 -14.33 -2.22
CA PHE A 29 6.88 -13.12 -1.41
C PHE A 29 5.56 -12.35 -1.43
N HIS A 30 5.02 -12.03 -0.26
CA HIS A 30 3.85 -11.17 -0.12
C HIS A 30 4.28 -9.70 0.02
N PHE A 31 3.88 -8.87 -0.95
CA PHE A 31 4.10 -7.43 -0.91
C PHE A 31 2.77 -6.66 -0.82
N ASP A 32 2.53 -5.99 0.31
CA ASP A 32 1.38 -5.10 0.50
C ASP A 32 1.78 -3.65 0.24
N THR A 33 1.50 -3.19 -0.99
CA THR A 33 1.72 -1.80 -1.42
C THR A 33 0.98 -0.79 -0.57
N GLY A 34 -0.25 -1.11 -0.15
CA GLY A 34 -1.08 -0.23 0.66
C GLY A 34 -0.49 -0.04 2.06
N LYS A 35 -0.01 -1.13 2.68
CA LYS A 35 0.69 -1.05 3.97
C LYS A 35 1.97 -0.24 3.84
N TYR A 36 2.77 -0.50 2.81
CA TYR A 36 4.02 0.23 2.58
C TYR A 36 3.79 1.74 2.48
N ILE A 37 2.83 2.18 1.66
CA ILE A 37 2.46 3.59 1.54
C ILE A 37 2.00 4.17 2.88
N ARG A 38 1.13 3.46 3.61
CA ARG A 38 0.66 3.92 4.94
C ARG A 38 1.81 4.05 5.93
N ASP A 39 2.75 3.11 5.95
CA ASP A 39 3.90 3.16 6.86
C ASP A 39 4.75 4.42 6.60
N ILE A 40 4.83 4.90 5.34
CA ILE A 40 5.49 6.18 5.00
C ILE A 40 4.63 7.38 5.45
N LEU A 41 3.34 7.38 5.13
CA LEU A 41 2.42 8.50 5.45
C LEU A 41 2.30 8.76 6.96
N TYR A 42 2.39 7.71 7.77
CA TYR A 42 2.24 7.77 9.23
C TYR A 42 3.59 7.71 9.97
N ASN A 43 4.73 7.73 9.27
CA ASN A 43 6.04 7.70 9.90
C ASN A 43 6.30 8.98 10.75
N PRO A 44 6.53 8.86 12.07
CA PRO A 44 6.75 10.02 12.93
C PRO A 44 7.95 10.89 12.53
N LYS A 45 8.98 10.30 11.91
CA LYS A 45 10.17 11.03 11.44
C LYS A 45 9.85 11.92 10.23
N LEU A 46 8.83 11.58 9.46
CA LEU A 46 8.43 12.30 8.26
C LEU A 46 7.27 13.28 8.50
N LYS A 47 6.78 13.38 9.75
CA LYS A 47 5.59 14.18 10.10
C LYS A 47 5.65 15.65 9.67
N ASN A 48 6.85 16.22 9.51
CA ASN A 48 7.05 17.62 9.12
C ASN A 48 7.29 17.82 7.62
N ASN A 49 7.43 16.76 6.83
CA ASN A 49 7.59 16.86 5.39
C ASN A 49 6.28 17.33 4.72
N ALA A 50 6.35 18.41 3.94
CA ALA A 50 5.18 19.03 3.31
C ALA A 50 4.50 18.11 2.28
N ALA A 51 5.28 17.34 1.51
CA ALA A 51 4.75 16.36 0.57
C ALA A 51 3.99 15.26 1.31
N ILE A 52 4.58 14.70 2.38
CA ILE A 52 3.92 13.65 3.18
C ILE A 52 2.62 14.15 3.81
N LYS A 53 2.60 15.39 4.34
CA LYS A 53 1.36 16.00 4.88
C LYS A 53 0.28 16.12 3.80
N ARG A 54 0.64 16.54 2.59
CA ARG A 54 -0.31 16.66 1.47
C ARG A 54 -0.88 15.30 1.08
N GLU A 55 -0.02 14.31 0.89
CA GLU A 55 -0.41 12.96 0.46
C GLU A 55 -1.24 12.24 1.53
N ARG A 56 -0.92 12.44 2.80
CA ARG A 56 -1.73 11.90 3.89
C ARG A 56 -3.14 12.47 3.89
N ARG A 57 -3.32 13.77 3.64
CA ARG A 57 -4.66 14.39 3.54
C ARG A 57 -5.49 13.81 2.40
N LEU A 58 -4.87 13.53 1.25
CA LEU A 58 -5.55 12.86 0.12
C LEU A 58 -5.98 11.44 0.50
N ASN A 59 -5.08 10.68 1.14
CA ASN A 59 -5.38 9.32 1.58
C ASN A 59 -6.54 9.29 2.60
N GLU A 60 -6.53 10.20 3.58
CA GLU A 60 -7.56 10.31 4.61
C GLU A 60 -8.93 10.76 4.05
N SER A 61 -8.95 11.46 2.91
CA SER A 61 -10.21 11.83 2.23
C SER A 61 -10.79 10.71 1.34
N GLY A 62 -10.14 9.54 1.30
CA GLY A 62 -10.53 8.43 0.44
C GLY A 62 -10.10 8.60 -1.02
N GLN A 63 -9.31 9.64 -1.34
CA GLN A 63 -8.72 9.83 -2.64
C GLN A 63 -7.41 9.05 -2.77
N LEU A 64 -7.02 8.75 -4.02
CA LEU A 64 -5.72 8.15 -4.29
C LEU A 64 -4.61 9.17 -4.05
N ASN A 65 -3.49 8.68 -3.54
CA ASN A 65 -2.24 9.42 -3.50
C ASN A 65 -1.79 9.82 -4.92
N THR A 66 -1.06 10.93 -5.03
CA THR A 66 -0.62 11.41 -6.34
C THR A 66 0.37 10.44 -6.97
N SER A 67 0.20 10.17 -8.26
CA SER A 67 1.11 9.29 -9.01
C SER A 67 2.55 9.82 -9.00
N SER A 68 2.72 11.14 -9.07
CA SER A 68 4.05 11.78 -9.01
C SER A 68 4.77 11.57 -7.69
N TRP A 69 4.05 11.37 -6.59
CA TRP A 69 4.68 11.03 -5.31
C TRP A 69 4.91 9.53 -5.15
N VAL A 70 4.01 8.69 -5.67
CA VAL A 70 4.15 7.22 -5.57
C VAL A 70 5.30 6.70 -6.46
N PHE A 71 5.51 7.32 -7.62
CA PHE A 71 6.49 6.87 -8.62
C PHE A 71 7.69 7.80 -8.82
N GLY A 72 7.75 8.93 -8.10
CA GLY A 72 8.76 9.99 -8.27
C GLY A 72 9.58 10.27 -7.03
#